data_AF-A0A7T8HIT2-F1
#
_entry.id   AF-A0A7T8HIT2-F1
#
_cell.length_a   1.000
_cell.length_b   1.000
_cell.length_c   1.000
_cell.angle_alpha   90.00
_cell.angle_beta   90.00
_cell.angle_gamma   90.00
#
_symmetry.space_group_name_H-M   'P 1'
#
loop_
_entity.id
_entity.type
_entity.pdbx_description
1 polymer ?
#
loop_
_entity_poly.entity_id
_entity_poly.type
_entity_poly.pdbx_seq_one_letter_code
_entity_poly.pdbx_strand_id
1 'polypeptide(L)'
;MEGEEDAKEISHGKGFVWKDWSVARGRDCVYIWSDAVALELSNGSNGWFRFIIDGKLTTMYSSGSPEGGPDATENRGEFLEKLQRAKASVKVNTPHKLFSKPAEDFSIEVGNWCLCSKKEGELHIINSEGMQQATILREDYPGFLFESTGEQSIGSSQRPFWAQSSPPVGPGRRPRSYVAKRKP
;
A
#
# COMPACT_ATOMS: atom_id res chain seq x y z
N MET A 1 17.15 -6.15 -24.90
CA MET A 1 15.86 -6.71 -24.45
C MET A 1 14.84 -5.62 -24.64
N GLU A 2 13.95 -5.79 -25.61
CA GLU A 2 12.87 -4.84 -25.90
C GLU A 2 12.03 -4.61 -24.65
N GLY A 3 11.75 -3.34 -24.38
CA GLY A 3 11.07 -2.89 -23.17
C GLY A 3 9.65 -3.43 -23.14
N GLU A 4 9.39 -4.36 -22.22
CA GLU A 4 8.03 -4.66 -21.79
C GLU A 4 7.43 -3.35 -21.26
N GLU A 5 6.46 -2.80 -22.00
CA GLU A 5 5.75 -1.60 -21.58
C GLU A 5 4.98 -1.86 -20.28
N ASP A 6 5.05 -0.91 -19.36
CA ASP A 6 4.24 -0.94 -18.16
C ASP A 6 2.74 -0.94 -18.52
N ALA A 7 1.96 -1.75 -17.81
CA ALA A 7 0.53 -1.79 -18.04
C ALA A 7 -0.12 -0.44 -17.70
N LYS A 8 -1.03 0.01 -18.56
CA LYS A 8 -1.76 1.28 -18.41
C LYS A 8 -3.01 1.16 -17.53
N GLU A 9 -3.44 -0.06 -17.23
CA GLU A 9 -4.61 -0.34 -16.42
C GLU A 9 -4.49 -1.71 -15.73
N ILE A 10 -5.22 -1.87 -14.62
CA ILE A 10 -5.37 -3.16 -13.93
C ILE A 10 -6.74 -3.74 -14.29
N SER A 11 -6.74 -4.72 -15.20
CA SER A 11 -7.94 -5.37 -15.74
C SER A 11 -8.14 -6.78 -15.16
N HIS A 12 -9.39 -7.24 -15.17
CA HIS A 12 -9.73 -8.58 -14.66
C HIS A 12 -9.10 -9.70 -15.52
N GLY A 13 -8.73 -10.79 -14.85
CA GLY A 13 -8.19 -11.99 -15.50
C GLY A 13 -6.75 -11.85 -16.00
N LYS A 14 -6.10 -10.71 -15.74
CA LYS A 14 -4.67 -10.48 -15.98
C LYS A 14 -3.93 -10.36 -14.65
N GLY A 15 -2.71 -10.90 -14.62
CA GLY A 15 -1.80 -10.77 -13.49
C GLY A 15 -0.87 -9.60 -13.73
N PHE A 16 -0.58 -8.85 -12.67
CA PHE A 16 0.32 -7.72 -12.70
C PHE A 16 1.38 -7.86 -11.62
N VAL A 17 2.54 -7.25 -11.84
CA VAL A 17 3.65 -7.30 -10.90
C VAL A 17 4.32 -5.93 -10.79
N TRP A 18 4.59 -5.50 -9.56
CA TRP A 18 5.44 -4.37 -9.26
C TRP A 18 6.56 -4.85 -8.33
N LYS A 19 7.80 -4.93 -8.83
CA LYS A 19 8.92 -5.52 -8.07
C LYS A 19 8.55 -6.94 -7.58
N ASP A 20 8.60 -7.18 -6.26
CA ASP A 20 8.22 -8.47 -5.65
C ASP A 20 6.74 -8.55 -5.26
N TRP A 21 5.98 -7.48 -5.51
CA TRP A 21 4.55 -7.43 -5.21
C TRP A 21 3.74 -7.87 -6.42
N SER A 22 2.89 -8.87 -6.20
CA SER A 22 1.89 -9.29 -7.17
C SER A 22 0.59 -8.52 -7.00
N VAL A 23 -0.05 -8.19 -8.10
CA VAL A 23 -1.30 -7.44 -8.15
C VAL A 23 -2.31 -8.17 -9.04
N ALA A 24 -3.55 -8.29 -8.57
CA ALA A 24 -4.64 -8.86 -9.34
C ALA A 24 -5.98 -8.20 -9.00
N ARG A 25 -6.82 -8.07 -10.02
CA ARG A 25 -8.17 -7.51 -9.87
C ARG A 25 -9.18 -8.60 -9.55
N GLY A 26 -9.75 -8.55 -8.35
CA GLY A 26 -10.96 -9.28 -7.97
C GLY A 26 -12.22 -8.58 -8.49
N ARG A 27 -13.40 -9.17 -8.27
CA ARG A 27 -14.68 -8.65 -8.81
C ARG A 27 -14.94 -7.19 -8.41
N ASP A 28 -14.79 -6.89 -7.12
CA ASP A 28 -15.15 -5.61 -6.52
C ASP A 28 -13.99 -4.97 -5.74
N CYS A 29 -12.78 -5.48 -5.94
CA CYS A 29 -11.58 -5.07 -5.21
C CYS A 29 -10.30 -5.38 -6.01
N VAL A 30 -9.20 -4.77 -5.60
CA VAL A 30 -7.84 -5.12 -6.03
C VAL A 30 -7.08 -5.75 -4.89
N TYR A 31 -6.37 -6.82 -5.19
CA TYR A 31 -5.45 -7.47 -4.26
C TYR A 31 -4.01 -7.12 -4.63
N ILE A 32 -3.22 -6.77 -3.62
CA ILE A 32 -1.77 -6.56 -3.74
C ILE A 32 -1.11 -7.42 -2.67
N TRP A 33 -0.17 -8.28 -3.03
CA TRP A 33 0.46 -9.17 -2.04
C TRP A 33 1.92 -9.45 -2.35
N SER A 34 2.65 -9.77 -1.29
CA SER A 34 3.98 -10.38 -1.29
C SER A 34 3.93 -11.65 -0.46
N ASP A 35 5.08 -12.28 -0.22
CA ASP A 35 5.17 -13.45 0.67
C ASP A 35 4.85 -13.11 2.13
N ALA A 36 5.01 -11.85 2.53
CA ALA A 36 4.85 -11.41 3.92
C ALA A 36 3.50 -10.75 4.21
N VAL A 37 2.91 -10.08 3.21
CA VAL A 37 1.74 -9.21 3.39
C VAL A 37 0.77 -9.38 2.23
N ALA A 38 -0.52 -9.34 2.51
CA ALA A 38 -1.56 -9.22 1.48
C ALA A 38 -2.51 -8.07 1.83
N LEU A 39 -2.86 -7.25 0.85
CA LEU A 39 -3.77 -6.12 0.95
C LEU A 39 -4.98 -6.36 0.04
N GLU A 40 -6.14 -5.89 0.48
CA GLU A 40 -7.37 -5.82 -0.29
C GLU A 40 -7.89 -4.38 -0.29
N LEU A 41 -7.94 -3.80 -1.48
CA LEU A 41 -8.42 -2.46 -1.77
C LEU A 41 -9.81 -2.58 -2.40
N SER A 42 -10.87 -2.34 -1.62
CA SER A 42 -12.25 -2.41 -2.13
C SER A 42 -12.56 -1.23 -3.05
N ASN A 43 -13.14 -1.48 -4.23
CA ASN A 43 -13.36 -0.46 -5.26
C ASN A 43 -14.25 0.69 -4.79
N GLY A 44 -15.19 0.43 -3.87
CA GLY A 44 -16.12 1.44 -3.33
C GLY A 44 -15.71 2.00 -1.97
N SER A 45 -14.48 1.73 -1.50
CA SER A 45 -14.02 2.22 -0.20
C SER A 45 -13.64 3.71 -0.26
N ASN A 46 -13.90 4.43 0.82
CA ASN A 46 -13.50 5.83 1.02
C ASN A 46 -12.15 5.96 1.75
N GLY A 47 -11.29 4.94 1.66
CA GLY A 47 -9.96 4.93 2.27
C GLY A 47 -9.71 3.77 3.23
N TRP A 48 -10.72 2.97 3.55
CA TRP A 48 -10.54 1.72 4.30
C TRP A 48 -10.01 0.60 3.40
N PHE A 49 -8.97 -0.08 3.85
CA PHE A 49 -8.51 -1.32 3.24
C PHE A 49 -8.27 -2.39 4.28
N ARG A 50 -8.33 -3.65 3.85
CA ARG A 50 -8.03 -4.80 4.70
C ARG A 50 -6.65 -5.32 4.35
N PHE A 51 -5.91 -5.82 5.33
CA PHE A 51 -4.63 -6.49 5.07
C PHE A 51 -4.40 -7.65 6.03
N ILE A 52 -3.63 -8.63 5.57
CA ILE A 52 -3.11 -9.72 6.38
C ILE A 52 -1.61 -9.55 6.52
N ILE A 53 -1.13 -9.59 7.75
CA ILE A 53 0.28 -9.66 8.11
C ILE A 53 0.48 -10.67 9.24
N ASP A 54 1.47 -11.54 9.16
CA ASP A 54 1.69 -12.64 10.13
C ASP A 54 0.43 -13.49 10.41
N GLY A 55 -0.42 -13.65 9.39
CA GLY A 55 -1.69 -14.36 9.50
C GLY A 55 -2.80 -13.63 10.26
N LYS A 56 -2.61 -12.36 10.64
CA LYS A 56 -3.65 -11.55 11.28
C LYS A 56 -4.28 -10.62 10.26
N LEU A 57 -5.60 -10.72 10.11
CA LEU A 57 -6.39 -9.77 9.34
C LEU A 57 -6.60 -8.49 10.15
N THR A 58 -6.44 -7.34 9.52
CA THR A 58 -6.67 -6.03 10.13
C THR A 58 -7.27 -5.10 9.08
N THR A 59 -8.11 -4.16 9.53
CA THR A 59 -8.67 -3.10 8.70
C THR A 59 -8.02 -1.78 9.08
N MET A 60 -7.68 -0.98 8.08
CA MET A 60 -6.96 0.27 8.26
C MET A 60 -7.46 1.33 7.31
N TYR A 61 -7.53 2.55 7.81
CA TYR A 61 -7.75 3.71 6.96
C TYR A 61 -6.43 4.11 6.30
N SER A 62 -6.49 4.69 5.10
CA SER A 62 -5.33 5.16 4.32
C SER A 62 -4.45 6.18 5.08
N SER A 63 -4.94 6.76 6.18
CA SER A 63 -4.18 7.60 7.12
C SER A 63 -3.29 6.83 8.11
N GLY A 64 -3.41 5.50 8.19
CA GLY A 64 -2.67 4.65 9.14
C GLY A 64 -3.36 4.45 10.51
N SER A 65 -4.66 4.80 10.62
CA SER A 65 -5.48 4.50 11.81
C SER A 65 -6.05 3.07 11.72
N PRO A 66 -5.58 2.11 12.55
CA PRO A 66 -6.18 0.78 12.60
C PRO A 66 -7.54 0.84 13.29
N GLU A 67 -8.54 0.15 12.75
CA GLU A 67 -9.73 -0.21 13.52
C GLU A 67 -9.54 -1.62 14.09
N GLY A 68 -9.45 -1.69 15.41
CA GLY A 68 -9.47 -2.95 16.15
C GLY A 68 -10.90 -3.34 16.47
N GLY A 69 -11.48 -4.24 15.66
CA GLY A 69 -12.75 -4.91 15.94
C GLY A 69 -12.52 -6.40 16.23
N PRO A 70 -13.26 -7.03 17.16
CA PRO A 70 -13.09 -8.42 17.57
C PRO A 70 -13.46 -9.49 16.52
N ASP A 71 -13.92 -9.15 15.32
CA ASP A 71 -14.45 -10.10 14.32
C ASP A 71 -13.40 -10.63 13.30
N ALA A 72 -12.13 -10.71 13.71
CA ALA A 72 -11.02 -11.02 12.79
C ALA A 72 -11.02 -12.46 12.24
N THR A 73 -11.69 -13.41 12.91
CA THR A 73 -11.61 -14.84 12.56
C THR A 73 -12.59 -15.22 11.46
N GLU A 74 -13.83 -14.73 11.51
CA GLU A 74 -14.86 -14.99 10.49
C GLU A 74 -14.51 -14.31 9.16
N ASN A 75 -13.88 -13.15 9.22
CA ASN A 75 -13.57 -12.36 8.03
C ASN A 75 -12.24 -12.76 7.35
N ARG A 76 -11.35 -13.48 8.05
CA ARG A 76 -10.07 -13.95 7.49
C ARG A 76 -10.25 -15.06 6.45
N GLY A 77 -11.12 -16.03 6.72
CA GLY A 77 -11.42 -17.11 5.78
C GLY A 77 -11.92 -16.54 4.44
N GLU A 78 -12.89 -15.64 4.53
CA GLU A 78 -13.44 -14.93 3.37
C GLU A 78 -12.37 -14.15 2.59
N PHE A 79 -11.51 -13.39 3.29
CA PHE A 79 -10.42 -12.66 2.66
C PHE A 79 -9.50 -13.60 1.86
N LEU A 80 -9.09 -14.72 2.48
CA LEU A 80 -8.22 -15.70 1.84
C LEU A 80 -8.89 -16.37 0.65
N GLU A 81 -10.17 -16.76 0.76
CA GLU A 81 -10.92 -17.35 -0.35
C GLU A 81 -11.05 -16.39 -1.53
N LYS A 82 -11.36 -15.11 -1.27
CA LYS A 82 -11.45 -14.09 -2.32
C LYS A 82 -10.09 -13.82 -2.96
N LEU A 83 -9.01 -13.74 -2.17
CA LEU A 83 -7.64 -13.61 -2.68
C LEU A 83 -7.26 -14.81 -3.56
N GLN A 84 -7.54 -16.04 -3.11
CA GLN A 84 -7.26 -17.24 -3.90
C GLN A 84 -8.07 -17.28 -5.19
N ARG A 85 -9.34 -16.84 -5.15
CA ARG A 85 -10.17 -16.70 -6.36
C ARG A 85 -9.62 -15.66 -7.33
N ALA A 86 -9.15 -14.52 -6.83
CA ALA A 86 -8.51 -13.51 -7.66
C ALA A 86 -7.24 -14.06 -8.32
N LYS A 87 -6.39 -14.77 -7.57
CA LYS A 87 -5.22 -15.48 -8.10
C LYS A 87 -5.61 -16.50 -9.18
N ALA A 88 -6.61 -17.34 -8.93
CA ALA A 88 -7.07 -18.35 -9.88
C ALA A 88 -7.73 -17.77 -11.13
N SER A 89 -8.23 -16.53 -11.07
CA SER A 89 -8.83 -15.84 -12.22
C SER A 89 -7.78 -15.34 -13.23
N VAL A 90 -6.54 -15.16 -12.78
CA VAL A 90 -5.43 -14.73 -13.64
C VAL A 90 -5.11 -15.84 -14.63
N LYS A 91 -5.19 -15.53 -15.93
CA LYS A 91 -4.78 -16.47 -16.99
C LYS A 91 -3.30 -16.81 -16.83
N VAL A 92 -2.94 -18.07 -17.10
CA VAL A 92 -1.55 -18.57 -17.08
C VAL A 92 -0.77 -17.93 -18.22
N ASN A 93 -0.31 -16.70 -18.00
CA ASN A 93 0.47 -15.86 -18.90
C ASN A 93 1.53 -15.12 -18.06
N THR A 94 2.57 -14.62 -18.71
CA THR A 94 3.56 -13.74 -18.06
C THR A 94 2.84 -12.53 -17.43
N PRO A 95 3.06 -12.24 -16.12
CA PRO A 95 2.47 -11.08 -15.47
C PRO A 95 2.93 -9.78 -16.14
N HIS A 96 2.02 -8.83 -16.28
CA HIS A 96 2.35 -7.51 -16.80
C HIS A 96 3.06 -6.66 -15.75
N LYS A 97 4.11 -5.95 -16.13
CA LYS A 97 4.83 -5.05 -15.22
C LYS A 97 4.01 -3.79 -14.96
N LEU A 98 4.10 -3.30 -13.73
CA LEU A 98 3.59 -2.00 -13.30
C LEU A 98 4.79 -1.17 -12.86
N PHE A 99 4.80 0.11 -13.24
CA PHE A 99 5.76 1.11 -12.76
C PHE A 99 7.22 0.63 -12.74
N SER A 100 7.71 0.06 -13.85
CA SER A 100 9.10 -0.40 -14.01
C SER A 100 10.10 0.74 -13.82
N LYS A 101 9.67 1.97 -14.12
CA LYS A 101 10.38 3.21 -13.78
C LYS A 101 9.45 4.16 -13.02
N PRO A 102 9.99 4.98 -12.10
CA PRO A 102 9.21 6.04 -11.49
C PRO A 102 8.69 7.01 -12.55
N ALA A 103 7.44 7.43 -12.40
CA ALA A 103 6.78 8.36 -13.30
C ALA A 103 5.82 9.25 -12.50
N GLU A 104 6.09 10.56 -12.50
CA GLU A 104 5.28 11.54 -11.75
C GLU A 104 3.89 11.74 -12.36
N ASP A 105 3.80 11.70 -13.69
CA ASP A 105 2.57 11.96 -14.45
C ASP A 105 1.77 10.68 -14.79
N PHE A 106 2.24 9.51 -14.35
CA PHE A 106 1.59 8.23 -14.63
C PHE A 106 1.01 7.61 -13.37
N SER A 107 -0.29 7.36 -13.40
CA SER A 107 -1.00 6.67 -12.33
C SER A 107 -2.07 5.76 -12.92
N ILE A 108 -2.43 4.72 -12.17
CA ILE A 108 -3.45 3.76 -12.56
C ILE A 108 -4.57 3.83 -11.55
N GLU A 109 -5.75 4.20 -12.02
CA GLU A 109 -6.96 4.24 -11.21
C GLU A 109 -7.69 2.90 -11.24
N VAL A 110 -8.10 2.43 -10.06
CA VAL A 110 -8.91 1.24 -9.88
C VAL A 110 -9.95 1.44 -8.79
N GLY A 111 -11.20 1.63 -9.20
CA GLY A 111 -12.26 2.04 -8.27
C GLY A 111 -11.90 3.38 -7.65
N ASN A 112 -11.99 3.48 -6.33
CA ASN A 112 -11.60 4.67 -5.56
C ASN A 112 -10.11 4.70 -5.18
N TRP A 113 -9.27 3.87 -5.79
CA TRP A 113 -7.84 3.81 -5.51
C TRP A 113 -7.03 4.27 -6.71
N CYS A 114 -5.95 5.00 -6.44
CA CYS A 114 -4.96 5.44 -7.40
C CYS A 114 -3.61 4.85 -7.01
N LEU A 115 -3.00 4.10 -7.92
CA LEU A 115 -1.64 3.57 -7.78
C LEU A 115 -0.68 4.43 -8.59
N CYS A 116 0.43 4.85 -7.98
CA CYS A 116 1.51 5.56 -8.69
C CYS A 116 2.87 5.26 -8.06
N SER A 117 3.94 5.38 -8.84
CA SER A 117 5.31 5.26 -8.35
C SER A 117 6.04 6.57 -8.65
N LYS A 118 5.98 7.51 -7.69
CA LYS A 118 6.63 8.83 -7.82
C LYS A 118 8.10 8.80 -7.44
N LYS A 119 8.50 7.83 -6.63
CA LYS A 119 9.86 7.65 -6.12
C LYS A 119 10.35 6.25 -6.46
N GLU A 120 11.66 6.13 -6.71
CA GLU A 120 12.29 4.85 -6.97
C GLU A 120 12.09 3.90 -5.78
N GLY A 121 11.64 2.68 -6.09
CA GLY A 121 11.39 1.65 -5.08
C GLY A 121 10.13 1.85 -4.24
N GLU A 122 9.29 2.86 -4.53
CA GLU A 122 8.05 3.13 -3.79
C GLU A 122 6.81 3.02 -4.68
N LEU A 123 5.78 2.32 -4.21
CA LEU A 123 4.44 2.31 -4.78
C LEU A 123 3.49 3.00 -3.80
N HIS A 124 2.91 4.10 -4.25
CA HIS A 124 1.93 4.87 -3.50
C HIS A 124 0.52 4.40 -3.88
N ILE A 125 -0.25 4.10 -2.85
CA ILE A 125 -1.67 3.77 -2.91
C ILE A 125 -2.42 4.93 -2.27
N ILE A 126 -3.18 5.65 -3.08
CA ILE A 126 -3.89 6.88 -2.69
C ILE A 126 -5.39 6.62 -2.89
N ASN A 127 -6.22 7.08 -1.98
CA ASN A 127 -7.67 7.06 -2.19
C ASN A 127 -8.09 8.33 -2.96
N SER A 128 -8.97 8.19 -3.95
CA SER A 128 -9.41 9.29 -4.81
C SER A 128 -10.09 10.43 -4.04
N GLU A 129 -10.69 10.16 -2.87
CA GLU A 129 -11.31 11.18 -2.02
C GLU A 129 -10.30 11.89 -1.10
N GLY A 130 -9.09 11.35 -0.93
CA GLY A 130 -8.09 11.84 0.01
C GLY A 130 -6.75 12.14 -0.65
N MET A 131 -6.59 13.34 -1.23
CA MET A 131 -5.37 13.73 -1.95
C MET A 131 -4.10 13.84 -1.08
N GLN A 132 -4.19 13.77 0.25
CA GLN A 132 -3.06 13.97 1.17
C GLN A 132 -2.67 12.73 1.99
N GLN A 133 -3.24 11.56 1.70
CA GLN A 133 -2.97 10.32 2.45
C GLN A 133 -2.55 9.22 1.50
N ALA A 134 -1.38 8.64 1.74
CA ALA A 134 -0.82 7.57 0.91
C ALA A 134 -0.37 6.40 1.79
N THR A 135 -0.77 5.19 1.39
CA THR A 135 -0.12 3.96 1.83
C THR A 135 1.00 3.64 0.87
N ILE A 136 2.22 3.46 1.38
CA ILE A 136 3.42 3.29 0.57
C ILE A 136 3.95 1.87 0.75
N LEU A 137 4.02 1.12 -0.35
CA LEU A 137 4.77 -0.14 -0.41
C LEU A 137 6.20 0.17 -0.85
N ARG A 138 7.17 -0.54 -0.29
CA ARG A 138 8.58 -0.44 -0.69
C ARG A 138 9.10 -1.79 -1.17
N GLU A 139 10.08 -1.77 -2.06
CA GLU A 139 10.70 -3.00 -2.58
C GLU A 139 11.55 -3.73 -1.54
N ASP A 140 12.21 -3.00 -0.64
CA ASP A 140 13.10 -3.53 0.40
C ASP A 140 12.41 -3.77 1.74
N TYR A 141 11.08 -3.57 1.81
CA TYR A 141 10.34 -3.53 3.06
C TYR A 141 9.22 -4.59 3.11
N PRO A 142 9.25 -5.55 4.06
CA PRO A 142 8.22 -6.57 4.21
C PRO A 142 7.00 -6.00 4.96
N GLY A 143 6.35 -5.01 4.37
CA GLY A 143 5.38 -4.16 5.06
C GLY A 143 4.89 -3.00 4.21
N PHE A 144 4.25 -2.05 4.87
CA PHE A 144 3.88 -0.78 4.27
C PHE A 144 4.04 0.38 5.26
N LEU A 145 4.22 1.57 4.70
CA LEU A 145 4.39 2.84 5.39
C LEU A 145 3.16 3.72 5.13
N PHE A 146 2.96 4.71 5.99
CA PHE A 146 1.92 5.72 5.79
C PHE A 146 2.51 7.11 5.72
N GLU A 147 2.00 7.87 4.77
CA GLU A 147 2.18 9.31 4.71
C GLU A 147 0.82 9.97 5.01
N SER A 148 0.73 10.64 6.17
CA SER A 148 -0.40 11.50 6.55
C SER A 148 0.16 12.87 6.90
N THR A 149 -0.43 13.95 6.37
CA THR A 149 -0.01 15.33 6.68
C THR A 149 0.02 15.56 8.21
N GLY A 150 1.07 16.13 8.81
CA GLY A 150 2.28 16.74 8.25
C GLY A 150 3.56 16.28 8.95
N GLU A 151 4.54 15.89 8.15
CA GLU A 151 5.91 16.43 8.14
C GLU A 151 6.79 15.55 7.23
N GLN A 152 6.95 15.95 5.96
CA GLN A 152 8.19 15.69 5.25
C GLN A 152 9.16 16.82 5.63
N SER A 153 9.94 16.66 6.70
CA SER A 153 11.12 17.50 6.94
C SER A 153 12.39 16.71 6.62
N ILE A 154 12.78 16.76 5.34
CA ILE A 154 14.17 16.55 4.93
C ILE A 154 14.77 17.95 4.74
N GLY A 155 15.61 18.36 5.69
CA GLY A 155 16.31 19.65 5.64
C GLY A 155 17.26 19.84 6.84
N SER A 156 18.52 19.52 6.62
CA SER A 156 19.69 19.79 7.48
C SER A 156 19.86 21.27 7.87
N SER A 157 20.27 21.56 9.12
CA SER A 157 21.40 22.45 9.52
C SER A 157 21.25 23.02 10.96
N GLN A 158 22.34 23.60 11.47
CA GLN A 158 22.75 23.77 12.88
C GLN A 158 22.00 24.81 13.77
N ARG A 159 21.67 24.36 15.01
CA ARG A 159 21.59 24.93 16.40
C ARG A 159 21.54 26.46 16.67
N PRO A 160 20.93 26.90 17.81
CA PRO A 160 21.76 27.22 19.00
C PRO A 160 21.16 26.88 20.39
N PHE A 161 22.04 26.84 21.40
CA PHE A 161 21.85 26.34 22.79
C PHE A 161 20.96 27.20 23.72
N TRP A 162 20.43 28.34 23.28
CA TRP A 162 19.73 29.30 24.15
C TRP A 162 18.20 29.37 23.97
N ALA A 163 17.59 28.59 23.07
CA ALA A 163 16.12 28.57 22.91
C ALA A 163 15.38 27.75 24.01
N GLN A 164 15.90 27.78 25.24
CA GLN A 164 15.27 27.29 26.46
C GLN A 164 14.35 28.38 27.02
N SER A 165 13.05 28.41 26.66
CA SER A 165 11.98 28.98 27.51
C SER A 165 10.61 29.00 26.81
N SER A 166 9.99 27.83 26.67
CA SER A 166 8.53 27.62 26.66
C SER A 166 8.26 26.11 26.61
N PRO A 167 7.19 25.58 27.23
CA PRO A 167 6.99 24.14 27.31
C PRO A 167 6.60 23.59 25.93
N PRO A 168 7.32 22.61 25.35
CA PRO A 168 6.89 21.96 24.12
C PRO A 168 5.80 20.94 24.44
N VAL A 169 4.63 21.14 23.85
CA VAL A 169 3.52 20.17 23.84
C VAL A 169 3.84 19.12 22.78
N GLY A 170 4.45 18.00 23.20
CA GLY A 170 4.38 16.68 22.55
C GLY A 170 5.05 16.49 21.18
N PRO A 171 5.72 15.34 20.93
CA PRO A 171 6.65 15.19 19.82
C PRO A 171 5.96 14.90 18.47
N GLY A 172 6.64 15.30 17.39
CA GLY A 172 6.29 14.93 16.01
C GLY A 172 5.98 13.44 15.89
N ARG A 173 4.85 13.14 15.24
CA ARG A 173 4.46 11.76 14.95
C ARG A 173 5.46 11.21 13.94
N ARG A 174 6.26 10.22 14.37
CA ARG A 174 7.01 9.39 13.41
C ARG A 174 6.02 8.77 12.42
N PRO A 175 6.37 8.64 11.13
CA PRO A 175 5.55 7.89 10.20
C PRO A 175 5.25 6.50 10.79
N ARG A 176 3.97 6.10 10.76
CA ARG A 176 3.58 4.77 11.23
C ARG A 176 3.99 3.76 10.16
N SER A 177 4.58 2.66 10.61
CA SER A 177 4.95 1.55 9.74
C SER A 177 4.41 0.24 10.31
N TYR A 178 4.01 -0.66 9.41
CA TYR A 178 3.59 -2.01 9.76
C TYR A 178 4.50 -2.98 9.05
N VAL A 179 5.08 -3.90 9.82
CA VAL A 179 6.14 -4.82 9.36
C VAL A 179 5.74 -6.23 9.74
N ALA A 180 5.92 -7.14 8.81
CA ALA A 180 5.79 -8.56 9.09
C ALA A 180 6.92 -8.97 10.02
N LYS A 181 6.61 -9.71 11.09
CA LYS A 181 7.66 -10.28 11.93
C LYS A 181 8.36 -11.34 11.10
N ARG A 182 9.60 -11.07 10.69
CA ARG A 182 10.47 -12.11 10.14
C ARG A 182 10.57 -13.21 11.21
N LYS A 183 10.09 -14.42 10.91
CA LYS A 183 10.40 -15.58 11.74
C LYS A 183 11.92 -15.79 11.69
N PRO A 184 12.59 -15.99 12.84
CA PRO A 184 14.01 -16.32 12.89
C PRO A 184 14.30 -17.66 12.20
#